data_AF-A0A9R1RI55-F1
#
_entry.id   AF-A0A9R1RI55-F1
#
_cell.length_a   1.000
_cell.length_b   1.000
_cell.length_c   1.000
_cell.angle_alpha   90.00
_cell.angle_beta   90.00
_cell.angle_gamma   90.00
#
_symmetry.space_group_name_H-M   'P 1'
#
loop_
_entity.id
_entity.type
_entity.pdbx_description
1 polymer ?
#
loop_
_entity_poly.entity_id
_entity_poly.type
_entity_poly.pdbx_seq_one_letter_code
_entity_poly.pdbx_strand_id
1 'polypeptide(L)'
;MEAVHGIQSLASGDGHHHISRTLGPALLISVGYIDLGKWVATVDAGTRFGYDLVLLVLLFNFSSVLYQYMSTCIGMVTEKNLAQISDQEYSRFICVGLGVQAGLSLLTSELTMISGIAVGFNLVFDHDDLITGIIFACVVINLLPFLLSSRDKRMSGTLNACIAGFTILCFVLGLLISQPEIPLHVNVMFPKLSGESAYSLMALMGANIISHNFYVHSSVVQVFSNASCSYVV
;
A
#
# COMPACT_ATOMS: atom_id res chain seq x y z
N MET A 1 -11.60 -8.11 -8.99
CA MET A 1 -13.09 -8.09 -8.97
C MET A 1 -13.68 -8.83 -7.77
N GLU A 2 -13.07 -9.90 -7.27
CA GLU A 2 -13.64 -10.69 -6.15
C GLU A 2 -13.44 -10.08 -4.75
N ALA A 3 -12.36 -9.33 -4.52
CA ALA A 3 -12.13 -8.59 -3.27
C ALA A 3 -13.22 -7.53 -2.99
N VAL A 4 -13.79 -6.95 -4.05
CA VAL A 4 -14.81 -5.89 -4.00
C VAL A 4 -16.16 -6.43 -3.51
N HIS A 5 -16.54 -7.66 -3.90
CA HIS A 5 -17.72 -8.33 -3.36
C HIS A 5 -17.53 -8.85 -1.93
N GLY A 6 -16.29 -8.88 -1.41
CA GLY A 6 -15.98 -9.13 -0.01
C GLY A 6 -16.53 -8.05 0.92
N ILE A 7 -16.35 -6.82 0.48
CA ILE A 7 -16.69 -5.60 1.20
C ILE A 7 -18.21 -5.37 1.26
N GLN A 8 -18.93 -5.74 0.19
CA GLN A 8 -20.39 -5.60 0.10
C GLN A 8 -21.15 -6.47 1.12
N SER A 9 -20.58 -7.62 1.50
CA SER A 9 -21.16 -8.52 2.53
C SER A 9 -21.01 -8.00 3.97
N LEU A 10 -20.07 -7.10 4.22
CA LEU A 10 -19.90 -6.44 5.53
C LEU A 10 -20.91 -5.29 5.74
N ALA A 11 -21.52 -4.80 4.66
CA ALA A 11 -22.51 -3.73 4.68
C ALA A 11 -23.94 -4.22 5.02
N SER A 12 -24.16 -5.53 5.22
CA SER A 12 -25.51 -6.10 5.41
C SER A 12 -25.93 -6.33 6.88
N GLY A 13 -25.09 -6.05 7.89
CA GLY A 13 -25.37 -6.31 9.30
C GLY A 13 -25.75 -5.08 10.14
N ASP A 14 -27.00 -5.04 10.56
CA ASP A 14 -27.73 -4.22 11.57
C ASP A 14 -27.01 -3.09 12.37
N GLY A 15 -27.60 -1.89 12.33
CA GLY A 15 -27.94 -1.14 13.54
C GLY A 15 -27.02 -0.02 14.04
N HIS A 16 -25.96 -0.34 14.80
CA HIS A 16 -25.63 0.51 15.97
C HIS A 16 -24.19 0.99 16.20
N HIS A 17 -23.26 0.87 15.24
CA HIS A 17 -21.92 1.50 15.39
C HIS A 17 -21.38 2.10 14.08
N HIS A 18 -21.65 3.38 13.82
CA HIS A 18 -21.15 4.10 12.63
C HIS A 18 -19.62 4.22 12.54
N ILE A 19 -18.90 4.19 13.66
CA ILE A 19 -17.44 4.41 13.66
C ILE A 19 -16.66 3.10 13.41
N SER A 20 -17.08 1.98 14.01
CA SER A 20 -16.41 0.68 13.83
C SER A 20 -16.68 0.06 12.45
N ARG A 21 -17.78 0.43 11.79
CA ARG A 21 -18.15 -0.05 10.45
C ARG A 21 -17.33 0.55 9.32
N THR A 22 -16.81 1.76 9.51
CA THR A 22 -15.92 2.44 8.54
C THR A 22 -14.45 2.17 8.84
N LEU A 23 -14.10 1.97 10.12
CA LEU A 23 -12.73 1.71 10.54
C LEU A 23 -12.19 0.36 10.02
N GLY A 24 -13.01 -0.68 9.99
CA GLY A 24 -12.59 -2.00 9.50
C GLY A 24 -12.17 -2.01 8.02
N PRO A 25 -13.01 -1.51 7.10
CA PRO A 25 -12.65 -1.33 5.70
C PRO A 25 -11.48 -0.34 5.51
N ALA A 26 -11.45 0.77 6.25
CA ALA A 26 -10.36 1.74 6.17
C ALA A 26 -9.02 1.16 6.66
N LEU A 27 -9.03 0.34 7.71
CA LEU A 27 -7.87 -0.41 8.19
C LEU A 27 -7.45 -1.44 7.15
N LEU A 28 -8.36 -2.25 6.61
CA LEU A 28 -8.05 -3.22 5.55
C LEU A 28 -7.42 -2.57 4.31
N ILE A 29 -7.95 -1.42 3.89
CA ILE A 29 -7.38 -0.62 2.80
C ILE A 29 -5.99 -0.10 3.19
N SER A 30 -5.83 0.42 4.42
CA SER A 30 -4.53 0.90 4.92
C SER A 30 -3.48 -0.21 5.03
N VAL A 31 -3.88 -1.44 5.34
CA VAL A 31 -3.01 -2.62 5.32
C VAL A 31 -2.57 -2.97 3.91
N GLY A 32 -3.46 -2.82 2.92
CA GLY A 32 -3.13 -2.98 1.50
C GLY A 32 -2.08 -1.98 0.99
N TYR A 33 -1.80 -0.90 1.74
CA TYR A 33 -0.71 0.03 1.43
C TYR A 33 0.65 -0.34 2.02
N ILE A 34 0.71 -1.38 2.86
CA ILE A 34 1.97 -1.85 3.43
C ILE A 34 2.68 -2.70 2.39
N ASP A 35 3.51 -2.04 1.58
CA ASP A 35 4.44 -2.70 0.67
C ASP A 35 5.74 -3.03 1.43
N LEU A 36 5.95 -4.32 1.70
CA LEU A 36 7.11 -4.80 2.46
C LEU A 36 8.43 -4.47 1.76
N GLY A 37 8.47 -4.42 0.43
CA GLY A 37 9.69 -4.07 -0.29
C GLY A 37 10.05 -2.59 -0.16
N LYS A 38 9.06 -1.67 -0.15
CA LYS A 38 9.27 -0.25 0.18
C LYS A 38 9.85 -0.09 1.58
N TRP A 39 9.41 -0.90 2.55
CA TRP A 39 9.94 -0.87 3.91
C TRP A 39 11.41 -1.29 3.94
N VAL A 40 11.76 -2.41 3.28
CA VAL A 40 13.16 -2.88 3.20
C VAL A 40 14.06 -1.83 2.55
N ALA A 41 13.64 -1.23 1.44
CA ALA A 41 14.41 -0.18 0.76
C ALA A 41 14.59 1.07 1.64
N THR A 42 13.57 1.46 2.40
CA THR A 42 13.64 2.62 3.30
C THR A 42 14.55 2.34 4.50
N VAL A 43 14.52 1.12 5.04
CA VAL A 43 15.42 0.70 6.13
C VAL A 43 16.87 0.65 5.65
N ASP A 44 17.15 0.05 4.49
CA ASP A 44 18.51 0.03 3.90
C ASP A 44 19.03 1.45 3.58
N ALA A 45 18.17 2.34 3.09
CA ALA A 45 18.56 3.74 2.91
C ALA A 45 18.84 4.45 4.24
N GLY A 46 18.04 4.17 5.28
CA GLY A 46 18.21 4.73 6.62
C GLY A 46 19.49 4.26 7.32
N THR A 47 19.91 3.01 7.11
CA THR A 47 21.18 2.50 7.67
C THR A 47 22.41 3.11 6.99
N ARG A 48 22.32 3.41 5.68
CA ARG A 48 23.43 3.98 4.91
C ARG A 48 23.57 5.49 5.05
N PHE A 49 22.45 6.21 5.06
CA PHE A 49 22.42 7.67 4.97
C PHE A 49 21.82 8.35 6.22
N GLY A 50 21.44 7.57 7.24
CA GLY A 50 20.88 8.08 8.48
C GLY A 50 19.64 8.94 8.26
N TYR A 51 19.65 10.15 8.83
CA TYR A 51 18.52 11.08 8.79
C TYR A 51 18.49 12.01 7.57
N ASP A 52 19.50 11.96 6.70
CA ASP A 52 19.62 12.92 5.58
C ASP A 52 18.49 12.79 4.56
N LEU A 53 17.94 11.60 4.34
CA LEU A 53 16.85 11.40 3.37
C LEU A 53 15.45 11.57 3.99
N VAL A 54 15.34 11.64 5.32
CA VAL A 54 14.05 11.53 6.03
C VAL A 54 13.09 12.65 5.63
N LEU A 55 13.56 13.90 5.57
CA LEU A 55 12.71 15.03 5.19
C LEU A 55 12.17 14.89 3.77
N LEU A 56 13.02 14.48 2.82
CA LEU A 56 12.64 14.32 1.42
C LEU A 56 11.64 13.17 1.27
N VAL A 57 11.93 12.01 1.88
CA VAL A 57 11.02 10.86 1.90
C VAL A 57 9.67 11.23 2.50
N LEU A 58 9.64 12.04 3.57
CA LEU A 58 8.40 12.53 4.18
C LEU A 58 7.59 13.39 3.21
N LEU A 59 8.22 14.34 2.52
CA LEU A 59 7.55 15.19 1.51
C LEU A 59 6.98 14.37 0.35
N PHE A 60 7.68 13.31 -0.08
CA PHE A 60 7.18 12.42 -1.13
C PHE A 60 6.00 11.58 -0.66
N ASN A 61 6.03 11.07 0.58
CA ASN A 61 4.89 10.37 1.14
C ASN A 61 3.66 11.29 1.26
N PHE A 62 3.85 12.55 1.67
CA PHE A 62 2.76 13.52 1.71
C PHE A 62 2.15 13.77 0.31
N SER A 63 2.99 13.93 -0.71
CA SER A 63 2.54 14.07 -2.10
C SER A 63 1.76 12.84 -2.57
N SER A 64 2.20 11.63 -2.20
CA SER A 64 1.51 10.38 -2.51
C SER A 64 0.10 10.32 -1.90
N VAL A 65 -0.03 10.72 -0.63
CA VAL A 65 -1.33 10.82 0.06
C VAL A 65 -2.24 11.83 -0.65
N LEU A 66 -1.71 12.98 -1.08
CA LEU A 66 -2.48 13.98 -1.80
C LEU A 66 -3.02 13.43 -3.13
N TYR A 67 -2.18 12.75 -3.93
CA TYR A 67 -2.63 12.14 -5.19
C TYR A 67 -3.68 11.06 -4.97
N GLN A 68 -3.51 10.26 -3.92
CA GLN A 68 -4.47 9.23 -3.55
C GLN A 68 -5.82 9.82 -3.12
N TYR A 69 -5.78 10.92 -2.37
CA TYR A 69 -6.96 11.66 -1.96
C TYR A 69 -7.70 12.23 -3.17
N MET A 70 -6.99 12.83 -4.13
CA MET A 70 -7.59 13.34 -5.37
C MET A 70 -8.24 12.22 -6.19
N SER A 71 -7.55 11.09 -6.36
CA SER A 71 -8.10 9.90 -7.04
C SER A 71 -9.37 9.37 -6.37
N THR A 72 -9.42 9.40 -5.05
CA THR A 72 -10.61 9.03 -4.26
C THR A 72 -11.76 10.02 -4.47
N CYS A 73 -11.47 11.32 -4.45
CA CYS A 73 -12.47 12.37 -4.66
C CYS A 73 -13.12 12.28 -6.05
N ILE A 74 -12.33 11.96 -7.08
CA ILE A 74 -12.86 11.71 -8.42
C ILE A 74 -13.89 10.57 -8.36
N GLY A 75 -13.53 9.42 -7.80
CA GLY A 75 -14.44 8.28 -7.68
C GLY A 75 -15.72 8.58 -6.87
N MET A 76 -15.64 9.43 -5.85
CA MET A 76 -16.81 9.87 -5.07
C MET A 76 -17.71 10.82 -5.86
N VAL A 77 -17.15 11.84 -6.52
CA VAL A 77 -17.94 12.93 -7.13
C VAL A 77 -18.49 12.53 -8.50
N THR A 78 -17.73 11.79 -9.29
CA THR A 78 -18.16 11.43 -10.66
C THR A 78 -18.87 10.09 -10.75
N GLU A 79 -18.91 9.30 -9.66
CA GLU A 79 -19.45 7.93 -9.60
C GLU A 79 -18.88 6.99 -10.68
N LYS A 80 -17.69 7.34 -11.18
CA LYS A 80 -16.97 6.66 -12.26
C LYS A 80 -15.55 6.37 -11.80
N ASN A 81 -15.04 5.20 -12.19
CA ASN A 81 -13.63 4.86 -12.02
C ASN A 81 -12.77 5.77 -12.92
N LEU A 82 -11.56 6.11 -12.46
CA LEU A 82 -10.56 6.83 -13.23
C LEU A 82 -10.32 6.25 -14.64
N ALA A 83 -10.36 4.92 -14.79
CA ALA A 83 -10.26 4.25 -16.09
C ALA A 83 -11.43 4.60 -17.04
N GLN A 84 -12.65 4.71 -16.51
CA GLN A 84 -13.84 5.06 -17.29
C GLN A 84 -13.82 6.53 -17.72
N ILE A 85 -13.27 7.40 -16.87
CA ILE A 85 -13.10 8.82 -17.18
C ILE A 85 -12.00 8.99 -18.23
N SER A 86 -10.88 8.28 -18.08
CA SER A 86 -9.80 8.31 -19.06
C SER A 86 -10.27 7.85 -20.44
N ASP A 87 -11.13 6.83 -20.52
CA ASP A 87 -11.70 6.37 -21.79
C ASP A 87 -12.68 7.37 -22.43
N GLN A 88 -13.32 8.22 -21.63
CA GLN A 88 -14.24 9.27 -22.10
C GLN A 88 -13.51 10.54 -22.58
N GLU A 89 -12.44 10.91 -21.88
CA GLU A 89 -11.71 12.17 -22.11
C GLU A 89 -10.52 12.03 -23.07
N TYR A 90 -9.88 10.85 -23.12
CA TYR A 90 -8.66 10.63 -23.91
C TYR A 90 -8.88 9.76 -25.14
N SER A 91 -7.99 9.90 -26.13
CA SER A 91 -7.99 9.03 -27.30
C SER A 91 -7.55 7.60 -26.95
N ARG A 92 -8.00 6.62 -27.74
CA ARG A 92 -7.70 5.19 -27.55
C ARG A 92 -6.21 4.89 -27.36
N PHE A 93 -5.33 5.63 -28.04
CA PHE A 93 -3.87 5.44 -27.92
C PHE A 93 -3.35 5.82 -26.53
N ILE A 94 -3.85 6.92 -25.96
CA ILE A 94 -3.46 7.38 -24.61
C ILE A 94 -3.99 6.40 -23.57
N CYS A 95 -5.24 5.93 -23.71
CA CYS A 95 -5.82 4.93 -22.80
C CYS A 95 -5.02 3.62 -22.79
N VAL A 96 -4.56 3.15 -23.95
CA VAL A 96 -3.68 1.98 -24.03
C VAL A 96 -2.35 2.25 -23.33
N GLY A 97 -1.74 3.42 -23.55
CA GLY A 97 -0.51 3.81 -22.85
C GLY A 97 -0.66 3.82 -21.33
N LEU A 98 -1.74 4.41 -20.81
CA LEU A 98 -2.08 4.43 -19.39
C LEU A 98 -2.33 3.03 -18.84
N GLY A 99 -2.99 2.16 -19.61
CA GLY A 99 -3.22 0.76 -19.25
C GLY A 99 -1.92 -0.03 -19.15
N VAL A 100 -0.99 0.14 -20.10
CA VAL A 100 0.33 -0.50 -20.06
C VAL A 100 1.14 0.00 -18.86
N GLN A 101 1.13 1.30 -18.60
CA GLN A 101 1.80 1.88 -17.43
C GLN A 101 1.24 1.29 -16.11
N ALA A 102 -0.08 1.19 -15.99
CA ALA A 102 -0.71 0.59 -14.81
C ALA A 102 -0.34 -0.89 -14.67
N GLY A 103 -0.31 -1.65 -15.77
CA GLY A 103 0.11 -3.05 -15.77
C GLY A 103 1.58 -3.23 -15.35
N LEU A 104 2.49 -2.41 -15.87
CA LEU A 104 3.89 -2.42 -15.47
C LEU A 104 4.06 -2.08 -13.98
N SER A 105 3.32 -1.09 -13.50
CA SER A 105 3.32 -0.74 -12.07
C SER A 105 2.84 -1.88 -11.17
N LEU A 106 1.81 -2.63 -11.60
CA LEU A 106 1.34 -3.81 -10.88
C LEU A 106 2.44 -4.88 -10.81
N LEU A 107 3.05 -5.21 -11.95
CA LEU A 107 4.13 -6.21 -12.00
C LEU A 107 5.33 -5.81 -11.13
N THR A 108 5.77 -4.56 -11.18
CA THR A 108 6.86 -4.08 -10.33
C THR A 108 6.51 -4.19 -8.85
N SER A 109 5.29 -3.82 -8.46
CA SER A 109 4.86 -3.92 -7.06
C SER A 109 4.85 -5.36 -6.56
N GLU A 110 4.41 -6.31 -7.39
CA GLU A 110 4.44 -7.74 -7.02
C GLU A 110 5.88 -8.25 -6.84
N LEU A 111 6.80 -7.87 -7.73
CA LEU A 111 8.22 -8.22 -7.62
C LEU A 111 8.85 -7.64 -6.34
N THR A 112 8.55 -6.38 -6.03
CA THR A 112 9.03 -5.70 -4.83
C THR A 112 8.47 -6.34 -3.55
N MET A 113 7.20 -6.77 -3.56
CA MET A 113 6.58 -7.50 -2.45
C MET A 113 7.25 -8.86 -2.21
N ILE A 114 7.52 -9.63 -3.28
CA ILE A 114 8.24 -10.91 -3.19
C ILE A 114 9.63 -10.70 -2.58
N SER A 115 10.36 -9.68 -3.05
CA SER A 115 11.68 -9.35 -2.53
C SER A 115 11.65 -8.98 -1.05
N GLY A 116 10.67 -8.18 -0.61
CA GLY A 116 10.51 -7.81 0.79
C GLY A 116 10.25 -9.01 1.71
N ILE A 117 9.37 -9.92 1.29
CA ILE A 117 9.07 -11.15 2.07
C ILE A 117 10.29 -12.07 2.10
N ALA A 118 11.00 -12.23 0.99
CA ALA A 118 12.19 -13.08 0.92
C ALA A 118 13.30 -12.57 1.86
N VAL A 119 13.58 -11.26 1.86
CA VAL A 119 14.55 -10.64 2.78
C VAL A 119 14.10 -10.79 4.23
N GLY A 120 12.82 -10.53 4.53
CA GLY A 120 12.28 -10.71 5.87
C GLY A 120 12.35 -12.16 6.37
N PHE A 121 12.10 -13.14 5.50
CA PHE A 121 12.23 -14.56 5.81
C PHE A 121 13.68 -14.92 6.17
N ASN A 122 14.64 -14.48 5.36
CA ASN A 122 16.07 -14.75 5.60
C ASN A 122 16.52 -14.15 6.94
N LEU A 123 16.06 -12.93 7.29
CA LEU A 123 16.38 -12.29 8.56
C LEU A 123 15.77 -13.01 9.79
N VAL A 124 14.61 -13.63 9.66
CA VAL A 124 13.94 -14.33 10.78
C VAL A 124 14.54 -15.70 11.05
N PHE A 125 14.90 -16.43 9.99
CA PHE A 125 15.39 -17.80 10.11
C PHE A 125 16.92 -17.91 10.09
N ASP A 126 17.63 -16.78 9.97
CA ASP A 126 19.09 -16.71 9.81
C ASP A 126 19.56 -17.67 8.71
N HIS A 127 18.77 -17.75 7.64
CA HIS A 127 18.95 -18.68 6.54
C HIS A 127 19.36 -17.89 5.31
N ASP A 128 20.61 -18.02 4.90
CA ASP A 128 21.20 -17.25 3.80
C ASP A 128 20.79 -17.72 2.39
N ASP A 129 19.86 -18.68 2.27
CA ASP A 129 19.38 -19.13 0.96
C ASP A 129 18.23 -18.26 0.44
N LEU A 130 18.59 -17.30 -0.41
CA LEU A 130 17.67 -16.39 -1.09
C LEU A 130 16.67 -17.13 -1.99
N ILE A 131 17.02 -18.30 -2.54
CA ILE A 131 16.12 -19.07 -3.40
C ILE A 131 14.96 -19.63 -2.58
N THR A 132 15.24 -20.20 -1.40
CA THR A 132 14.20 -20.67 -0.47
C THR A 132 13.29 -19.51 -0.04
N GLY A 133 13.86 -18.34 0.26
CA GLY A 133 13.08 -17.14 0.59
C GLY A 133 12.13 -16.70 -0.54
N ILE A 134 12.58 -16.71 -1.80
CA ILE A 134 11.73 -16.39 -2.95
C ILE A 134 10.62 -17.42 -3.13
N ILE A 135 10.93 -18.71 -3.06
CA ILE A 135 9.93 -19.78 -3.21
C ILE A 135 8.87 -19.63 -2.11
N PHE A 136 9.30 -19.41 -0.88
CA PHE A 136 8.40 -19.16 0.25
C PHE A 136 7.51 -17.93 0.00
N ALA A 137 8.09 -16.80 -0.43
CA ALA A 137 7.35 -15.59 -0.73
C ALA A 137 6.29 -15.81 -1.83
N CYS A 138 6.65 -16.49 -2.92
CA CYS A 138 5.71 -16.86 -4.00
C CYS A 138 4.56 -17.73 -3.47
N VAL A 139 4.86 -18.70 -2.61
CA VAL A 139 3.82 -19.55 -2.00
C VAL A 139 2.92 -18.71 -1.10
N VAL A 140 3.46 -17.88 -0.21
CA VAL A 140 2.68 -17.07 0.73
C VAL A 140 1.74 -16.10 0.01
N ILE A 141 2.24 -15.38 -1.00
CA ILE A 141 1.44 -14.39 -1.75
C ILE A 141 0.26 -15.06 -2.48
N ASN A 142 0.42 -16.28 -2.98
CA ASN A 142 -0.68 -16.99 -3.66
C ASN A 142 -1.59 -17.73 -2.68
N LEU A 143 -1.01 -18.38 -1.68
CA LEU A 143 -1.72 -19.26 -0.74
C LEU A 143 -2.55 -18.47 0.26
N LEU A 144 -2.04 -17.35 0.77
CA LEU A 144 -2.74 -16.56 1.79
C LEU A 144 -4.06 -15.98 1.26
N PRO A 145 -4.12 -15.28 0.11
CA PRO A 145 -5.38 -14.82 -0.47
C PRO A 145 -6.29 -15.99 -0.89
N PHE A 146 -5.73 -17.08 -1.41
CA PHE A 146 -6.51 -18.26 -1.80
C PHE A 146 -7.24 -18.91 -0.62
N LEU A 147 -6.53 -19.16 0.50
CA LEU A 147 -7.10 -19.70 1.73
C LEU A 147 -8.14 -18.75 2.34
N LEU A 148 -7.88 -17.45 2.27
CA LEU A 148 -8.76 -16.41 2.76
C LEU A 148 -10.02 -16.24 1.90
N SER A 149 -9.93 -16.49 0.59
CA SER A 149 -11.07 -16.47 -0.34
C SER A 149 -12.02 -17.66 -0.14
N SER A 150 -11.52 -18.79 0.36
CA SER A 150 -12.34 -19.97 0.68
C SER A 150 -13.13 -19.83 2.00
N ARG A 151 -12.83 -18.82 2.82
CA ARG A 151 -13.50 -18.57 4.11
C ARG A 151 -14.49 -17.41 4.00
N ASP A 152 -15.34 -17.29 5.02
CA ASP A 152 -16.27 -16.16 5.12
C ASP A 152 -15.50 -14.83 5.04
N LYS A 153 -15.95 -13.96 4.13
CA LYS A 153 -15.34 -12.68 3.76
C LYS A 153 -15.09 -11.78 4.98
N ARG A 154 -15.95 -11.87 6.00
CA ARG A 154 -15.82 -11.12 7.26
C ARG A 154 -14.64 -11.61 8.13
N MET A 155 -14.41 -12.92 8.17
CA MET A 155 -13.32 -13.53 8.93
C MET A 155 -11.96 -13.26 8.28
N SER A 156 -11.91 -13.31 6.95
CA SER A 156 -10.70 -12.97 6.17
C SER A 156 -10.24 -11.53 6.43
N GLY A 157 -11.17 -10.57 6.35
CA GLY A 157 -10.87 -9.16 6.60
C GLY A 157 -10.36 -8.89 8.01
N THR A 158 -10.93 -9.56 9.01
CA THR A 158 -10.51 -9.40 10.42
C THR A 158 -9.10 -9.95 10.65
N LEU A 159 -8.76 -11.11 10.07
CA LEU A 159 -7.43 -11.71 10.21
C LEU A 159 -6.33 -10.83 9.62
N ASN A 160 -6.53 -10.29 8.41
CA ASN A 160 -5.56 -9.37 7.80
C ASN A 160 -5.36 -8.11 8.64
N ALA A 161 -6.44 -7.53 9.16
CA ALA A 161 -6.36 -6.37 10.05
C ALA A 161 -5.59 -6.69 11.34
N CYS A 162 -5.78 -7.86 11.93
CA CYS A 162 -5.02 -8.32 13.10
C CYS A 162 -3.53 -8.49 12.79
N ILE A 163 -3.17 -9.15 11.70
CA ILE A 163 -1.78 -9.39 11.31
C ILE A 163 -1.06 -8.06 11.12
N ALA A 164 -1.64 -7.13 10.38
CA ALA A 164 -1.01 -5.84 10.14
C ALA A 164 -0.99 -4.93 11.37
N GLY A 165 -2.04 -4.98 12.20
CA GLY A 165 -2.05 -4.31 13.49
C GLY A 165 -0.91 -4.81 14.38
N PHE A 166 -0.67 -6.13 14.37
CA PHE A 166 0.48 -6.74 15.04
C PHE A 166 1.82 -6.29 14.44
N THR A 167 1.95 -6.21 13.12
CA THR A 167 3.16 -5.69 12.46
C THR A 167 3.46 -4.24 12.87
N ILE A 168 2.46 -3.36 12.85
CA ILE A 168 2.60 -1.96 13.29
C ILE A 168 3.00 -1.90 14.77
N LEU A 169 2.36 -2.71 15.62
CA LEU A 169 2.68 -2.79 17.04
C LEU A 169 4.14 -3.22 17.26
N CYS A 170 4.60 -4.27 16.58
CA CYS A 170 5.99 -4.72 16.65
C CYS A 170 6.97 -3.64 16.18
N PHE A 171 6.65 -2.92 15.10
CA PHE A 171 7.48 -1.82 14.61
C PHE A 171 7.59 -0.68 15.63
N VAL A 172 6.46 -0.24 16.20
CA VAL A 172 6.44 0.82 17.23
C VAL A 172 7.18 0.39 18.49
N LEU A 173 6.97 -0.84 18.96
CA LEU A 173 7.70 -1.38 20.11
C LEU A 173 9.21 -1.43 19.84
N GLY A 174 9.62 -1.85 18.63
CA GLY A 174 11.02 -1.83 18.21
C GLY A 174 11.62 -0.43 18.25
N LEU A 175 10.90 0.59 17.77
CA LEU A 175 11.34 1.99 17.85
C LEU A 175 11.47 2.50 19.30
N LEU A 176 10.51 2.14 20.18
CA LEU A 176 10.55 2.52 21.59
C LEU A 176 11.72 1.88 22.34
N ILE A 177 12.05 0.62 22.02
CA ILE A 177 13.18 -0.10 22.62
C ILE A 177 14.51 0.44 22.09
N SER A 178 14.62 0.73 20.79
CA SER A 178 15.85 1.23 20.18
C SER A 178 16.29 2.60 20.71
N GLN A 179 15.40 3.39 21.32
CA GLN A 179 15.65 4.75 21.80
C GLN A 179 16.58 5.55 20.86
N PRO A 180 16.13 5.84 19.62
CA PRO A 180 16.98 6.54 18.68
C PRO A 180 17.37 7.89 19.26
N GLU A 181 18.68 8.11 19.40
CA GLU A 181 19.18 9.47 19.61
C GLU A 181 18.67 10.28 18.41
N ILE A 182 17.80 11.26 18.68
CA ILE A 182 17.32 12.18 17.66
C ILE A 182 18.38 13.29 17.62
N PRO A 183 19.34 13.27 16.69
CA PRO A 183 20.19 14.42 16.50
C PRO A 183 19.29 15.58 16.09
N LEU A 184 18.99 16.46 17.05
CA LEU A 184 18.28 17.73 16.88
C LEU A 184 19.16 18.74 16.11
N HIS A 185 19.97 18.24 15.18
CA HIS A 185 20.78 19.04 14.29
C HIS A 185 19.88 19.55 13.16
N VAL A 186 19.71 20.86 13.14
CA VAL A 186 19.09 21.68 12.09
C VAL A 186 19.56 21.39 10.64
N ASN A 187 20.57 20.53 10.44
CA ASN A 187 21.00 20.04 9.13
C ASN A 187 19.97 19.13 8.42
N VAL A 188 18.99 18.55 9.13
CA VAL A 188 17.90 17.78 8.48
C VAL A 188 17.09 18.66 7.51
N MET A 189 17.08 19.98 7.71
CA MET A 189 16.40 20.94 6.83
C MET A 189 17.12 21.13 5.49
N PHE A 190 18.43 20.84 5.41
CA PHE A 190 19.24 20.94 4.19
C PHE A 190 19.99 19.61 3.94
N PRO A 191 19.33 18.62 3.34
CA PRO A 191 19.90 17.30 3.11
C PRO A 191 21.18 17.40 2.29
N LYS A 192 22.28 16.86 2.81
CA LYS A 192 23.55 16.78 2.10
C LYS A 192 23.49 15.63 1.10
N LEU A 193 23.15 15.94 -0.15
CA LEU A 193 23.09 14.95 -1.22
C LEU A 193 24.49 14.67 -1.77
N SER A 194 25.01 13.47 -1.48
CA SER A 194 26.06 12.80 -2.26
C SER A 194 25.45 12.07 -3.47
N GLY A 195 26.27 11.69 -4.45
CA GLY A 195 25.82 10.95 -5.65
C GLY A 195 25.05 9.66 -5.31
N GLU A 196 25.53 8.89 -4.33
CA GLU A 196 24.87 7.64 -3.91
C GLU A 196 23.54 7.88 -3.18
N SER A 197 23.50 8.90 -2.30
CA SER A 197 22.25 9.27 -1.61
C SER A 197 21.19 9.80 -2.58
N ALA A 198 21.60 10.53 -3.62
CA ALA A 198 20.69 11.00 -4.66
C ALA A 198 20.12 9.83 -5.49
N TYR A 199 20.95 8.83 -5.80
CA TYR A 199 20.49 7.62 -6.48
C TYR A 199 19.49 6.82 -5.61
N SER A 200 19.81 6.61 -4.34
CA SER A 200 18.91 5.93 -3.40
C SER A 200 17.59 6.68 -3.21
N LEU A 201 17.65 8.01 -3.10
CA LEU A 201 16.46 8.87 -3.03
C LEU A 201 15.61 8.76 -4.31
N MET A 202 16.22 8.82 -5.49
CA MET A 202 15.52 8.71 -6.76
C MET A 202 14.83 7.34 -6.89
N ALA A 203 15.48 6.26 -6.43
CA ALA A 203 14.88 4.93 -6.37
C ALA A 203 13.68 4.89 -5.41
N LEU A 204 13.81 5.46 -4.21
CA LEU A 204 12.72 5.56 -3.23
C LEU A 204 11.55 6.40 -3.75
N MET A 205 11.83 7.50 -4.45
CA MET A 205 10.82 8.33 -5.09
C MET A 205 10.04 7.56 -6.16
N GLY A 206 10.75 6.87 -7.05
CA GLY A 206 10.15 6.07 -8.11
C GLY A 206 9.26 4.95 -7.57
N ALA A 207 9.67 4.33 -6.46
CA ALA A 207 8.89 3.29 -5.78
C ALA A 207 7.67 3.83 -5.02
N ASN A 208 7.55 5.15 -4.81
CA ASN A 208 6.51 5.71 -3.95
C ASN A 208 5.15 5.88 -4.66
N ILE A 209 5.17 6.18 -5.96
CA ILE A 209 3.96 6.41 -6.76
C ILE A 209 3.54 5.09 -7.41
N ILE A 210 2.62 4.40 -6.77
CA ILE A 210 2.05 3.14 -7.26
C ILE A 210 0.85 3.47 -8.15
N SER A 211 1.06 3.65 -9.45
CA SER A 211 0.03 4.18 -10.36
C SER A 211 -1.22 3.30 -10.47
N HIS A 212 -1.09 1.97 -10.30
CA HIS A 212 -2.24 1.08 -10.34
C HIS A 212 -3.21 1.30 -9.16
N ASN A 213 -2.73 1.80 -8.02
CA ASN A 213 -3.55 2.06 -6.82
C ASN A 213 -4.57 3.17 -7.04
N PHE A 214 -4.31 4.15 -7.91
CA PHE A 214 -5.29 5.19 -8.25
C PHE A 214 -6.53 4.61 -8.95
N TYR A 215 -6.34 3.63 -9.84
CA TYR A 215 -7.45 2.94 -10.50
C TYR A 215 -8.21 2.05 -9.51
N VAL A 216 -7.50 1.32 -8.66
CA VAL A 216 -8.12 0.46 -7.65
C VAL A 216 -8.95 1.29 -6.66
N HIS A 217 -8.40 2.36 -6.12
CA HIS A 217 -9.11 3.19 -5.14
C HIS A 217 -10.35 3.86 -5.70
N SER A 218 -10.26 4.45 -6.89
CA SER A 218 -11.43 5.04 -7.52
C SER A 218 -12.55 4.01 -7.76
N SER A 219 -12.21 2.75 -8.08
CA SER A 219 -13.19 1.66 -8.26
C SER A 219 -13.81 1.17 -6.95
N VAL A 220 -13.03 1.08 -5.87
CA VAL A 220 -13.53 0.65 -4.55
C VAL A 220 -14.52 1.68 -4.01
N VAL A 221 -14.19 2.96 -4.13
CA VAL A 221 -15.01 4.07 -3.66
C VAL A 221 -16.31 4.20 -4.47
N GLN A 222 -16.26 3.99 -5.78
CA GLN A 222 -17.44 3.93 -6.64
C GLN A 222 -18.46 2.89 -6.13
N VAL A 223 -18.00 1.72 -5.72
CA VAL A 223 -18.87 0.65 -5.20
C VAL A 223 -19.53 1.05 -3.89
N PHE A 224 -18.81 1.76 -3.00
CA PHE A 224 -19.38 2.29 -1.76
C PHE A 224 -20.41 3.41 -2.00
N SER A 225 -20.17 4.30 -2.97
CA SER A 225 -21.13 5.36 -3.32
C SER A 225 -22.43 4.78 -3.88
N ASN A 226 -22.32 3.85 -4.84
CA ASN A 226 -23.47 3.18 -5.44
C ASN A 226 -24.25 2.33 -4.41
N ALA A 227 -23.55 1.64 -3.51
CA ALA A 227 -24.22 0.89 -2.44
C ALA A 227 -25.00 1.81 -1.49
N SER A 228 -24.47 3.00 -1.17
CA SER A 228 -25.15 3.97 -0.31
C SER A 228 -26.38 4.59 -0.98
N CYS A 229 -26.37 4.74 -2.31
CA CYS A 229 -27.49 5.27 -3.09
C CYS A 229 -28.65 4.25 -3.21
N SER A 230 -28.35 2.94 -3.28
CA SER A 230 -29.39 1.89 -3.29
C SER A 230 -30.15 1.71 -1.98
N TYR A 231 -29.71 2.30 -0.87
CA TYR A 231 -30.44 2.31 0.40
C TYR A 231 -31.34 3.55 0.59
N VAL A 232 -31.41 4.45 -0.41
CA VAL A 232 -32.17 5.71 -0.36
C VAL A 232 -33.36 5.70 -1.36
N VAL A 233 -33.67 4.56 -1.99
CA VAL A 233 -34.85 4.39 -2.86
C VAL A 233 -35.78 3.31 -2.32
#